data_AF-A0A0L0F298-F1
#
_entry.id   AF-A0A0L0F298-F1
#
_cell.length_a   1.000
_cell.length_b   1.000
_cell.length_c   1.000
_cell.angle_alpha   90.00
_cell.angle_beta   90.00
_cell.angle_gamma   90.00
#
_symmetry.space_group_name_H-M   'P 1'
#
loop_
_entity.id
_entity.type
_entity.pdbx_description
1 polymer ?
#
loop_
_entity_poly.entity_id
_entity_poly.type
_entity_poly.pdbx_seq_one_letter_code
_entity_poly.pdbx_strand_id
1 'polypeptide(L)'
;IPQYKKGVQWIGEILWHSVPTTERLKVAINRLISDIPSAKRSEVSMTLALMRDLYIPNPDSNVYATNLIRQQKFLTKMLERLDKGEEQAVMQAVAGYRYKVPPPQR
;
A
#
# COMPACT_ATOMS: atom_id res chain seq x y z
N ILE A 1 4.20 -4.86 -31.23
CA ILE A 1 5.28 -3.94 -30.78
C ILE A 1 4.77 -2.55 -30.36
N PRO A 2 3.84 -1.86 -31.08
CA PRO A 2 3.37 -0.53 -30.68
C PRO A 2 2.70 -0.48 -29.30
N GLN A 3 1.95 -1.54 -28.96
CA GLN A 3 1.25 -1.67 -27.67
C GLN A 3 2.23 -1.84 -26.50
N TYR A 4 3.38 -2.49 -26.71
CA TYR A 4 4.41 -2.67 -25.69
C TYR A 4 5.04 -1.34 -25.27
N LYS A 5 5.44 -0.52 -26.26
CA LYS A 5 6.03 0.80 -26.00
C LYS A 5 5.06 1.72 -25.24
N LYS A 6 3.78 1.69 -25.61
CA LYS A 6 2.73 2.44 -24.92
C LYS A 6 2.50 1.93 -23.49
N GLY A 7 2.53 0.62 -23.28
CA GLY A 7 2.43 0.02 -21.94
C GLY A 7 3.59 0.43 -21.02
N VAL A 8 4.83 0.39 -21.53
CA VAL A 8 6.01 0.86 -20.78
C VAL A 8 5.90 2.34 -20.42
N GLN A 9 5.41 3.17 -21.35
CA GLN A 9 5.15 4.58 -21.09
C GLN A 9 4.13 4.78 -19.95
N TRP A 10 2.98 4.09 -20.01
CA TRP A 10 1.96 4.18 -18.96
C TRP A 10 2.45 3.71 -17.60
N ILE A 11 3.25 2.64 -17.55
CA ILE A 11 3.88 2.19 -16.29
C ILE A 11 4.75 3.29 -15.72
N GLY A 12 5.54 3.97 -16.56
CA GLY A 12 6.35 5.11 -16.11
C GLY A 12 5.51 6.29 -15.63
N GLU A 13 4.44 6.64 -16.35
CA GLU A 13 3.52 7.70 -15.94
C GLU A 13 2.84 7.37 -14.60
N ILE A 14 2.42 6.13 -14.38
CA ILE A 14 1.80 5.70 -13.11
C ILE A 14 2.81 5.74 -11.96
N LEU A 15 4.05 5.28 -12.19
CA LEU A 15 5.10 5.24 -11.17
C LEU A 15 5.56 6.64 -10.75
N TRP A 16 5.79 7.54 -11.71
CA TRP A 16 6.45 8.84 -11.44
C TRP A 16 5.53 10.06 -11.55
N HIS A 17 4.41 9.99 -12.27
CA HIS A 17 3.53 11.13 -12.54
C HIS A 17 2.13 11.02 -11.94
N SER A 18 1.77 9.92 -11.28
CA SER A 18 0.52 9.90 -10.52
C SER A 18 0.58 10.95 -9.40
N VAL A 19 -0.52 11.60 -9.04
CA VAL A 19 -0.58 12.46 -7.83
C VAL A 19 -1.65 11.85 -6.93
N PRO A 20 -1.29 11.28 -5.77
CA PRO A 20 -2.29 10.79 -4.85
C PRO A 20 -3.08 12.01 -4.35
N THR A 21 -4.40 11.93 -4.40
CA THR A 21 -5.29 12.89 -3.73
C THR A 21 -5.88 12.23 -2.50
N THR A 22 -6.31 13.03 -1.52
CA THR A 22 -6.91 12.52 -0.28
C THR A 22 -8.10 11.61 -0.58
N GLU A 23 -8.96 11.99 -1.52
CA GLU A 23 -10.15 11.22 -1.91
C GLU A 23 -9.77 9.89 -2.53
N ARG A 24 -8.79 9.89 -3.46
CA ARG A 24 -8.28 8.67 -4.09
C ARG A 24 -7.65 7.73 -3.07
N LEU A 25 -6.94 8.29 -2.08
CA LEU A 25 -6.35 7.53 -1.00
C LEU A 25 -7.43 6.89 -0.10
N LYS A 26 -8.46 7.64 0.30
CA LYS A 26 -9.61 7.10 1.06
C LYS A 26 -10.30 5.97 0.32
N VAL A 27 -10.55 6.13 -0.98
CA VAL A 27 -11.14 5.07 -1.83
C VAL A 27 -10.26 3.82 -1.86
N ALA A 28 -8.94 3.98 -2.02
CA ALA A 28 -8.00 2.86 -2.03
C ALA A 28 -7.95 2.14 -0.67
N ILE A 29 -7.90 2.89 0.44
CA ILE A 29 -7.91 2.33 1.80
C ILE A 29 -9.18 1.53 2.06
N ASN A 30 -10.35 2.09 1.72
CA ASN A 30 -11.63 1.42 1.92
C ASN A 30 -11.72 0.10 1.14
N ARG A 31 -11.24 0.09 -0.11
CA ARG A 31 -11.17 -1.13 -0.92
C ARG A 31 -10.24 -2.18 -0.29
N LEU A 32 -9.06 -1.77 0.19
CA LEU A 32 -8.15 -2.69 0.86
C LEU A 32 -8.77 -3.26 2.14
N ILE A 33 -9.48 -2.44 2.93
CA ILE A 33 -10.18 -2.90 4.13
C ILE A 33 -11.29 -3.90 3.77
N SER A 34 -12.05 -3.68 2.69
CA SER A 34 -13.12 -4.60 2.26
C SER A 34 -12.60 -5.96 1.81
N ASP A 35 -11.36 -6.03 1.32
CA ASP A 35 -10.76 -7.28 0.84
C ASP A 35 -10.19 -8.15 1.98
N ILE A 36 -9.86 -7.54 3.13
CA ILE A 36 -9.25 -8.23 4.29
C ILE A 36 -10.13 -9.36 4.84
N PRO A 37 -11.45 -9.21 5.06
CA PRO A 37 -12.30 -10.30 5.55
C PRO A 37 -12.21 -11.56 4.70
N SER A 38 -12.15 -11.41 3.36
CA SER A 38 -11.98 -12.54 2.44
C SER A 38 -10.59 -13.16 2.60
N ALA A 39 -9.54 -12.35 2.62
CA ALA A 39 -8.17 -12.81 2.84
C ALA A 39 -7.99 -13.53 4.18
N LYS A 40 -8.74 -13.13 5.23
CA LYS A 40 -8.72 -13.79 6.54
C LYS A 40 -9.39 -15.16 6.55
N ARG A 41 -10.37 -15.39 5.67
CA ARG A 41 -11.06 -16.68 5.52
C ARG A 41 -10.30 -17.65 4.62
N SER A 42 -9.37 -17.16 3.81
CA SER A 42 -8.48 -18.02 3.03
C SER A 42 -7.50 -18.72 3.96
N GLU A 43 -7.65 -20.05 4.10
CA GLU A 43 -6.78 -20.89 4.93
C GLU A 43 -5.31 -20.70 4.56
N VAL A 44 -4.99 -20.80 3.27
CA VAL A 44 -3.62 -20.63 2.76
C VAL A 44 -3.06 -19.25 3.10
N SER A 45 -3.84 -18.18 2.89
CA SER A 45 -3.37 -16.80 3.12
C SER A 45 -3.13 -16.55 4.61
N MET A 46 -4.02 -17.02 5.48
CA MET A 46 -3.89 -16.86 6.93
C MET A 46 -2.74 -17.70 7.49
N THR A 47 -2.58 -18.95 7.07
CA THR A 47 -1.46 -19.80 7.51
C THR A 47 -0.12 -19.20 7.09
N LEU A 48 0.01 -18.72 5.84
CA LEU A 48 1.22 -18.03 5.39
C LEU A 48 1.48 -16.72 6.15
N ALA A 49 0.42 -15.96 6.46
CA ALA A 49 0.53 -14.75 7.25
C ALA A 49 1.05 -15.04 8.67
N LEU A 50 0.52 -16.07 9.34
CA LEU A 50 0.96 -16.49 10.67
C LEU A 50 2.40 -17.04 10.65
N MET A 51 2.75 -17.89 9.67
CA MET A 51 4.11 -18.41 9.53
C MET A 51 5.11 -17.27 9.35
N ARG A 52 4.83 -16.33 8.44
CA ARG A 52 5.70 -15.15 8.24
C ARG A 52 5.81 -14.29 9.49
N ASP A 53 4.76 -14.23 10.29
CA ASP A 53 4.76 -13.51 11.56
C ASP A 53 5.73 -14.11 12.58
N LEU A 54 5.74 -15.44 12.66
CA LEU A 54 6.59 -16.19 13.58
C LEU A 54 8.07 -16.19 13.13
N TYR A 55 8.32 -16.36 11.83
CA TYR A 55 9.68 -16.51 11.30
C TYR A 55 10.37 -15.18 10.99
N ILE A 56 9.63 -14.10 10.76
CA ILE A 56 10.17 -12.78 10.42
C ILE A 56 9.59 -11.74 11.40
N PRO A 57 9.99 -11.78 12.68
CA PRO A 57 9.47 -10.86 13.70
C PRO A 57 10.07 -9.44 13.59
N ASN A 58 10.98 -9.21 12.65
CA ASN A 58 11.66 -7.91 12.50
C ASN A 58 10.68 -6.82 12.05
N PRO A 59 10.42 -5.79 12.88
CA PRO A 59 9.53 -4.68 12.54
C PRO A 59 9.93 -3.89 11.30
N ASP A 60 11.23 -3.85 10.98
CA ASP A 60 11.76 -3.13 9.82
C ASP A 60 11.63 -3.93 8.51
N SER A 61 11.19 -5.19 8.58
CA SER A 61 10.93 -6.00 7.40
C SER A 61 9.64 -5.57 6.71
N ASN A 62 9.68 -5.47 5.38
CA ASN A 62 8.47 -5.27 4.58
C ASN A 62 7.45 -6.39 4.83
N VAL A 63 7.89 -7.65 4.97
CA VAL A 63 7.00 -8.80 5.21
C VAL A 63 6.24 -8.65 6.51
N TYR A 64 6.89 -8.14 7.56
CA TYR A 64 6.27 -7.86 8.85
C TYR A 64 5.27 -6.71 8.75
N ALA A 65 5.68 -5.60 8.13
CA ALA A 65 4.89 -4.38 8.01
C ALA A 65 3.64 -4.56 7.13
N THR A 66 3.72 -5.35 6.06
CA THR A 66 2.60 -5.61 5.14
C THR A 66 1.80 -6.86 5.49
N ASN A 67 2.05 -7.49 6.64
CA ASN A 67 1.35 -8.71 7.04
C ASN A 67 -0.15 -8.45 7.26
N LEU A 68 -0.98 -9.35 6.75
CA LEU A 68 -2.45 -9.34 6.88
C LEU A 68 -2.93 -9.12 8.33
N ILE A 69 -2.19 -9.67 9.31
CA ILE A 69 -2.52 -9.57 10.75
C ILE A 69 -2.54 -8.11 11.22
N ARG A 70 -1.62 -7.26 10.71
CA ARG A 70 -1.48 -5.85 11.09
C ARG A 70 -2.19 -4.91 10.13
N GLN A 71 -2.35 -5.33 8.87
CA GLN A 71 -2.84 -4.50 7.77
C GLN A 71 -4.18 -3.85 8.09
N GLN A 72 -5.14 -4.58 8.68
CA GLN A 72 -6.45 -4.03 9.02
C GLN A 72 -6.34 -2.88 10.02
N LYS A 73 -5.63 -3.09 11.13
CA LYS A 73 -5.45 -2.08 12.17
C LYS A 73 -4.73 -0.84 11.63
N PHE A 74 -3.73 -1.05 10.78
CA PHE A 74 -3.01 0.05 10.13
C PHE A 74 -3.93 0.86 9.21
N LEU A 75 -4.65 0.21 8.31
CA LEU A 75 -5.52 0.88 7.34
C LEU A 75 -6.68 1.62 8.01
N THR A 76 -7.32 1.02 9.02
CA THR A 76 -8.40 1.68 9.78
C THR A 76 -7.88 2.93 10.51
N LYS A 77 -6.71 2.85 11.16
CA LYS A 77 -6.09 4.02 11.78
C LYS A 77 -5.73 5.11 10.77
N MET A 78 -5.25 4.72 9.60
CA MET A 78 -4.93 5.69 8.55
C MET A 78 -6.19 6.40 8.04
N LEU A 79 -7.30 5.67 7.89
CA LEU A 79 -8.60 6.25 7.52
C LEU A 79 -9.10 7.23 8.59
N GLU A 80 -9.06 6.84 9.86
CA GLU A 80 -9.44 7.71 10.98
C GLU A 80 -8.65 9.02 11.01
N ARG A 81 -7.34 8.98 10.71
CA ARG A 81 -6.48 10.18 10.65
C ARG A 81 -6.87 11.08 9.49
N LEU A 82 -7.20 10.50 8.33
CA LEU A 82 -7.71 11.24 7.18
C LEU A 82 -9.09 11.87 7.45
N ASP A 83 -9.90 11.29 8.33
CA ASP A 83 -11.20 11.86 8.71
C ASP A 83 -11.10 12.91 9.83
N LYS A 84 -10.05 12.86 10.65
CA LYS A 84 -9.74 13.85 11.70
C LYS A 84 -9.04 15.12 11.18
N GLY A 85 -8.89 15.27 9.86
CA GLY A 85 -8.24 16.43 9.25
C GLY A 85 -6.71 16.39 9.26
N GLU A 86 -6.08 15.24 9.54
CA GLU A 86 -4.62 15.08 9.44
C GLU A 86 -4.14 14.80 7.99
N GLU A 87 -4.91 15.25 7.00
CA GLU A 87 -4.71 14.91 5.59
C GLU A 87 -3.30 15.27 5.12
N GLN A 88 -2.83 16.47 5.46
CA GLN A 88 -1.53 16.96 5.02
C GLN A 88 -0.37 16.12 5.58
N ALA A 89 -0.45 15.68 6.83
CA ALA A 89 0.57 14.83 7.46
C ALA A 89 0.58 13.42 6.87
N VAL A 90 -0.60 12.84 6.61
CA VAL A 90 -0.70 11.52 5.96
C VAL A 90 -0.18 11.59 4.51
N MET A 91 -0.55 12.63 3.77
CA MET A 91 -0.11 12.81 2.39
C MET A 91 1.40 13.06 2.28
N GLN A 92 2.00 13.79 3.21
CA GLN A 92 3.46 13.94 3.28
C GLN A 92 4.16 12.61 3.57
N ALA A 93 3.64 11.80 4.49
CA ALA A 93 4.19 10.48 4.77
C ALA A 93 4.14 9.56 3.54
N VAL A 94 3.00 9.53 2.84
CA VAL A 94 2.83 8.76 1.59
C VAL A 94 3.77 9.27 0.48
N ALA A 95 3.89 10.58 0.33
CA ALA A 95 4.82 11.19 -0.63
C ALA A 95 6.28 10.85 -0.30
N GLY A 96 6.65 10.78 0.98
CA GLY A 96 7.99 10.40 1.45
C GLY A 96 8.46 9.03 0.93
N TYR A 97 7.54 8.07 0.75
CA TYR A 97 7.87 6.75 0.21
C TYR A 97 8.18 6.78 -1.30
N ARG A 98 7.69 7.76 -2.06
CA ARG A 98 7.98 7.87 -3.50
C ARG A 98 9.44 8.13 -3.80
N TYR A 99 10.09 8.98 -2.99
CA TYR A 99 11.47 9.39 -3.22
C TYR A 99 12.48 8.23 -3.07
N LYS A 100 12.05 7.07 -2.56
CA LYS A 100 12.87 5.85 -2.50
C LYS A 100 12.94 5.07 -3.82
N VAL A 101 12.06 5.36 -4.79
CA VAL A 101 12.12 4.77 -6.13
C VAL A 101 12.61 5.84 -7.11
N PRO A 102 13.93 5.91 -7.39
CA PRO A 102 14.46 6.93 -8.28
C PRO A 102 13.88 6.78 -9.69
N PRO A 103 13.62 7.89 -10.40
CA PRO A 103 13.24 7.83 -11.80
C PRO A 103 14.37 7.20 -12.64
N PRO A 104 14.05 6.51 -13.74
CA PRO A 104 15.05 5.92 -14.61
C PRO A 104 15.95 7.03 -15.14
N GLN A 105 17.24 6.93 -14.80
CA GLN A 105 18.27 7.74 -15.44
C GLN A 105 18.35 7.26 -16.88
N ARG A 106 18.08 8.15 -17.83
CA ARG A 106 18.21 7.85 -19.27
C ARG A 106 19.66 7.55 -19.63
#